data_AF-A0AA96PAM8-F1
#
_entry.id   AF-A0AA96PAM8-F1
#
_cell.length_a   1.000
_cell.length_b   1.000
_cell.length_c   1.000
_cell.angle_alpha   90.00
_cell.angle_beta   90.00
_cell.angle_gamma   90.00
#
_symmetry.space_group_name_H-M   'P 1'
#
loop_
_entity.id
_entity.type
_entity.pdbx_description
1 polymer ?
#
loop_
_entity_poly.entity_id
_entity_poly.type
_entity_poly.pdbx_seq_one_letter_code
_entity_poly.pdbx_strand_id
1 'polypeptide(L)' 'MRNRQKMVFLSADHLDIQAASRTSEAALLPPGEARDHALKSAAQLRTYAAMKRALSPSPAALVQTAKR' A
#
# COMPACT_ATOMS: atom_id res chain seq x y z
N MET A 1 4.54 -28.93 -3.69
CA MET A 1 3.85 -27.74 -4.25
C MET A 1 4.66 -26.50 -3.88
N ARG A 2 5.48 -25.99 -4.81
CA ARG A 2 6.34 -24.81 -4.60
C ARG A 2 5.44 -23.58 -4.78
N ASN A 3 5.03 -22.92 -3.69
CA ASN A 3 4.25 -21.69 -3.74
C ASN A 3 5.03 -20.64 -4.53
N ARG A 4 4.78 -20.55 -5.84
CA ARG A 4 5.14 -19.36 -6.63
C ARG A 4 4.34 -18.22 -6.02
N GLN A 5 4.97 -17.46 -5.12
CA GLN A 5 4.48 -16.15 -4.72
C GLN A 5 4.30 -15.36 -6.02
N LYS A 6 3.06 -15.29 -6.50
CA LYS A 6 2.71 -14.40 -7.61
C LYS A 6 3.04 -13.01 -7.07
N MET A 7 4.10 -12.39 -7.58
CA MET A 7 4.36 -10.97 -7.37
C MET A 7 3.21 -10.23 -8.06
N VAL A 8 2.12 -10.04 -7.33
CA VAL A 8 1.06 -9.13 -7.76
C VAL A 8 1.64 -7.75 -7.53
N PHE A 9 1.92 -7.02 -8.62
CA PHE A 9 2.28 -5.61 -8.53
C PHE A 9 1.05 -4.82 -8.06
N LEU A 10 0.86 -4.72 -6.74
CA LEU A 10 -0.26 -4.03 -6.13
C LEU A 10 -0.16 -2.53 -6.41
N SER A 11 -1.16 -1.92 -7.07
CA SER A 11 -1.23 -0.47 -7.25
C SER A 11 -1.24 0.26 -5.89
N ALA A 12 -1.00 1.57 -5.90
CA ALA A 12 -1.10 2.37 -4.68
C ALA A 12 -2.50 2.22 -4.03
N ASP A 13 -3.54 2.15 -4.85
CA ASP A 13 -4.91 2.01 -4.35
C ASP A 13 -5.17 0.62 -3.74
N HIS A 14 -4.58 -0.45 -4.29
CA HIS A 14 -4.64 -1.77 -3.67
C HIS A 14 -3.96 -1.81 -2.29
N LEU A 15 -2.88 -1.06 -2.11
CA LEU A 15 -2.16 -0.96 -0.85
C LEU A 15 -2.98 -0.19 0.20
N ASP A 16 -3.69 0.86 -0.22
CA ASP A 16 -4.59 1.60 0.67
C ASP A 16 -5.81 0.77 1.08
N ILE A 17 -6.38 -0.02 0.17
CA ILE A 17 -7.46 -0.96 0.48
C ILE A 17 -7.01 -1.98 1.53
N GLN A 18 -5.80 -2.53 1.39
CA GLN A 18 -5.25 -3.45 2.39
C GLN A 18 -4.95 -2.76 3.72
N ALA A 19 -4.44 -1.52 3.70
CA ALA A 19 -4.21 -0.75 4.92
C ALA A 19 -5.51 -0.45 5.66
N ALA A 20 -6.59 -0.14 4.94
CA ALA A 20 -7.92 0.04 5.51
C ALA A 20 -8.42 -1.27 6.14
N SER A 21 -8.29 -2.40 5.45
CA SER A 21 -8.65 -3.72 5.98
C SER A 21 -7.91 -4.04 7.28
N ARG A 22 -6.59 -3.82 7.34
CA ARG A 22 -5.78 -4.01 8.57
C ARG A 22 -6.17 -3.07 9.70
N THR A 23 -6.61 -1.85 9.37
CA THR A 23 -7.12 -0.90 10.38
C THR A 23 -8.46 -1.37 10.95
N SER A 24 -9.35 -1.90 10.11
CA SER A 24 -10.62 -2.49 10.57
C SER A 24 -10.39 -3.74 11.41
N GLU A 25 -9.45 -4.61 11.03
CA GLU A 25 -9.04 -5.76 11.82
C GLU A 25 -8.53 -5.32 13.21
N ALA A 26 -7.65 -4.31 13.26
CA ALA A 26 -7.14 -3.75 14.51
C ALA A 26 -8.25 -3.20 15.42
N ALA A 27 -9.34 -2.68 14.85
CA ALA A 27 -10.49 -2.16 15.61
C ALA A 27 -11.30 -3.27 16.30
N LEU A 28 -11.26 -4.50 15.76
CA LEU A 28 -11.94 -5.67 16.32
C LEU A 28 -11.08 -6.42 17.35
N LEU A 29 -9.77 -6.15 17.39
CA LEU A 29 -8.85 -6.79 18.31
C LEU A 29 -8.83 -6.09 19.68
N PRO A 30 -8.71 -6.85 20.78
CA PRO A 30 -8.48 -6.26 22.09
C PRO A 30 -7.12 -5.52 22.12
N PRO A 31 -6.95 -4.54 23.02
CA PRO A 31 -5.65 -3.92 23.24
C PRO A 31 -4.56 -4.97 23.51
N GLY A 32 -3.44 -4.88 22.81
CA GLY A 32 -2.33 -5.82 22.92
C GLY A 32 -1.52 -5.94 21.63
N GLU A 33 -0.55 -6.84 21.63
CA GLU A 33 0.44 -6.99 20.55
C GLU A 33 -0.20 -7.25 19.17
N ALA A 34 -1.29 -8.03 19.13
CA ALA A 34 -1.99 -8.33 17.88
C ALA A 34 -2.60 -7.07 17.24
N ARG A 35 -3.22 -6.20 18.05
CA ARG A 35 -3.78 -4.92 17.60
C ARG A 35 -2.66 -3.98 17.14
N ASP A 36 -1.58 -3.88 17.90
CA ASP A 36 -0.44 -3.04 17.55
C ASP A 36 0.25 -3.50 16.27
N HIS A 37 0.35 -4.82 16.07
CA HIS A 37 0.88 -5.40 14.84
C HIS A 37 0.00 -5.07 13.63
N ALA A 38 -1.32 -5.21 13.76
CA ALA A 38 -2.26 -4.85 12.70
C ALA A 38 -2.18 -3.34 12.34
N LEU A 39 -2.08 -2.46 13.34
CA LEU A 39 -1.88 -1.02 13.13
C LEU A 39 -0.54 -0.69 12.46
N LYS A 40 0.55 -1.32 12.89
CA LYS A 40 1.88 -1.17 12.27
C LYS A 40 1.87 -1.62 10.82
N SER A 41 1.25 -2.77 10.54
CA SER A 41 1.09 -3.29 9.17
C SER A 41 0.28 -2.31 8.30
N ALA A 42 -0.81 -1.76 8.82
CA ALA A 42 -1.59 -0.74 8.12
C ALA A 42 -0.76 0.53 7.81
N ALA A 43 0.06 0.99 8.76
CA ALA A 43 0.93 2.15 8.55
C ALA A 43 1.99 1.89 7.47
N GLN A 44 2.64 0.72 7.48
CA GLN A 44 3.62 0.32 6.48
C GLN A 44 3.02 0.27 5.07
N LEU A 45 1.80 -0.26 4.93
CA LEU A 45 1.08 -0.32 3.66
C LEU A 45 0.77 1.08 3.10
N ARG A 46 0.35 2.03 3.95
CA ARG A 46 0.13 3.43 3.55
C ARG A 46 1.42 4.10 3.09
N THR A 47 2.53 3.88 3.79
CA THR A 47 3.84 4.41 3.40
C THR A 47 4.25 3.87 2.03
N TYR A 48 4.08 2.57 1.80
CA TYR A 48 4.40 1.97 0.51
C TYR A 48 3.47 2.48 -0.61
N ALA A 49 2.19 2.70 -0.33
CA ALA A 49 1.25 3.32 -1.26
C ALA A 49 1.69 4.75 -1.65
N ALA A 50 2.08 5.55 -0.66
CA ALA A 50 2.58 6.91 -0.87
C ALA A 50 3.87 6.92 -1.70
N MET A 51 4.83 6.04 -1.38
CA MET A 51 6.04 5.86 -2.18
C MET A 51 5.71 5.47 -3.61
N LYS A 52 4.76 4.54 -3.81
CA LYS A 52 4.36 4.10 -5.14
C LYS A 52 3.71 5.22 -5.95
N ARG A 53 2.92 6.10 -5.33
CA ARG A 53 2.39 7.31 -5.98
C ARG A 53 3.50 8.27 -6.36
N ALA A 54 4.46 8.50 -5.45
CA ALA A 54 5.60 9.39 -5.71
C ALA A 54 6.50 8.89 -6.86
N LEU A 55 6.64 7.56 -7.00
CA LEU A 55 7.45 6.92 -8.03
C LEU A 55 6.69 6.69 -9.35
N SER A 56 5.36 6.82 -9.36
CA SER A 56 4.58 6.70 -10.59
C SER A 56 4.60 8.04 -11.31
N PRO A 57 5.15 8.15 -12.53
CA PRO A 57 5.08 9.38 -13.29
C PRO A 57 3.60 9.68 -13.53
N SER A 58 3.11 10.80 -12.99
CA SER A 58 1.83 11.34 -13.39
C SER A 58 1.84 11.49 -14.91
N PRO A 59 0.79 11.10 -15.66
CA PRO A 59 0.72 11.35 -17.10
C PRO A 59 0.85 12.84 -17.45
N ALA A 60 0.67 13.76 -16.49
CA ALA A 60 0.96 15.18 -16.66
C ALA A 60 2.47 15.51 -16.83
N ALA A 61 3.37 14.64 -16.36
CA ALA A 61 4.81 14.81 -16.52
C ALA A 61 5.34 14.36 -17.89
N LEU A 62 4.60 13.49 -18.60
CA LEU A 62 4.99 13.03 -19.94
C LEU A 62 4.64 14.04 -21.06
N VAL A 63 3.78 15.03 -20.77
CA VAL A 63 3.37 16.05 -21.77
C VAL A 63 4.36 17.20 -21.87
N GLN A 64 5.21 17.43 -20.86
CA GLN A 64 6.15 18.58 -20.87
C GLN A 64 7.48 18.29 -21.58
N THR A 65 7.81 17.04 -21.88
CA THR A 65 9.06 16.66 -22.57
C THR A 65 8.93 16.60 -24.10
N ALA A 66 7.74 16.81 -24.66
CA ALA A 66 7.49 16.76 -26.11
C ALA A 66 7.50 18.15 -26.81
N LYS A 67 8.04 19.18 -26.16
CA LYS A 67 8.31 20.50 -26.78
C LYS A 67 9.71 20.99 -26.40
N ARG A 68 10.72 20.45 -27.07
CA ARG A 68 11.99 21.14 -27.32
C ARG A 68 12.37 20.93 -28.77
#